data_AF-L8M6I8-F1
#
_entry.id   AF-L8M6I8-F1
#
_cell.length_a   1.000
_cell.length_b   1.000
_cell.length_c   1.000
_cell.angle_alpha   90.00
_cell.angle_beta   90.00
_cell.angle_gamma   90.00
#
_symmetry.space_group_name_H-M   'P 1'
#
loop_
_entity.id
_entity.type
_entity.pdbx_description
1 polymer ?
#
loop_
_entity_poly.entity_id
_entity_poly.type
_entity_poly.pdbx_seq_one_letter_code
_entity_poly.pdbx_strand_id
1 'polypeptide(L)' 'MSKRGNPDFGTKYKFYYGRDEPLSEQVKVLMHPKMKNQLKALAEEQKCSIPDVIRDAIDKYLNELNTEDVS' A
#
# COMPACT_ATOMS: atom_id res chain seq x y z
N MET A 1 26.22 -31.98 -4.44
CA MET A 1 26.22 -30.51 -4.40
C MET A 1 25.19 -30.00 -5.39
N SER A 2 24.02 -29.55 -4.93
CA SER A 2 23.04 -28.85 -5.78
C SER A 2 22.84 -27.46 -5.20
N LYS A 3 23.26 -26.45 -5.97
CA LYS A 3 23.28 -25.04 -5.57
C LYS A 3 21.99 -24.36 -6.01
N ARG A 4 21.43 -23.57 -5.08
CA ARG A 4 20.49 -22.46 -5.27
C ARG A 4 19.08 -22.89 -5.68
N GLY A 5 18.34 -23.31 -4.66
CA GLY A 5 16.88 -23.37 -4.71
C GLY A 5 16.30 -22.00 -5.05
N ASN A 6 15.34 -22.04 -5.98
CA ASN A 6 14.38 -20.98 -6.25
C ASN A 6 13.84 -20.47 -4.90
N PRO A 7 13.87 -19.16 -4.58
CA PRO A 7 13.18 -18.69 -3.40
C PRO A 7 11.70 -19.01 -3.60
N ASP A 8 11.18 -19.91 -2.77
CA ASP A 8 9.78 -20.30 -2.78
C ASP A 8 8.90 -19.05 -2.82
N PHE A 9 7.88 -19.10 -3.67
CA PHE A 9 6.81 -18.10 -3.80
C PHE A 9 5.90 -18.12 -2.54
N GLY A 10 6.51 -18.15 -1.36
CA GLY A 10 5.93 -18.35 -0.05
C GLY A 10 6.67 -17.62 1.07
N THR A 11 7.65 -16.76 0.76
CA THR A 11 8.19 -15.80 1.73
C THR A 11 7.11 -14.76 2.03
N LYS A 12 6.18 -15.14 2.92
CA LYS A 12 5.11 -14.29 3.42
C LYS A 12 5.76 -13.06 4.06
N TYR A 13 5.59 -11.90 3.43
CA TYR A 13 5.87 -10.62 4.06
C TYR A 13 5.00 -10.57 5.33
N LYS A 14 5.62 -10.82 6.49
CA LYS A 14 4.97 -10.59 7.78
C LYS A 14 4.82 -9.08 7.94
N PHE A 15 3.62 -8.59 7.68
CA PHE A 15 3.25 -7.23 8.03
C PHE A 15 3.14 -7.19 9.56
N TYR A 16 4.13 -6.59 10.23
CA TYR A 16 4.21 -6.49 11.70
C TYR A 16 3.24 -5.45 12.29
N TYR A 17 2.45 -4.78 11.45
CA TYR A 17 1.48 -3.78 11.90
C TYR A 17 0.07 -4.33 11.71
N GLY A 18 -0.61 -4.51 12.85
CA GLY A 18 -1.90 -5.17 12.98
C GLY A 18 -2.99 -4.50 12.15
N ARG A 19 -3.80 -5.33 11.52
CA ARG A 19 -5.12 -4.95 11.03
C ARG A 19 -6.13 -5.90 11.66
N ASP A 20 -7.15 -5.35 12.28
CA ASP A 20 -8.23 -6.09 12.92
C ASP A 20 -9.13 -6.80 11.87
N GLU A 21 -9.16 -6.30 10.63
CA GLU A 21 -9.84 -6.97 9.49
C GLU A 21 -8.87 -7.18 8.32
N PRO A 22 -8.87 -8.36 7.66
CA PRO A 22 -8.07 -8.59 6.47
C PRO A 22 -8.63 -7.77 5.32
N LEU A 23 -7.77 -7.03 4.61
CA LEU A 23 -8.15 -6.46 3.32
C LEU A 23 -8.57 -7.61 2.38
N SER A 24 -9.86 -7.71 2.08
CA SER A 24 -10.44 -8.75 1.22
C SER A 24 -10.08 -8.55 -0.25
N GLU A 25 -9.78 -7.31 -0.65
CA GLU A 25 -9.55 -6.94 -2.05
C GLU A 25 -8.23 -6.18 -2.26
N GLN A 26 -7.55 -6.48 -3.37
CA GLN A 26 -6.31 -5.82 -3.78
C GLN A 26 -6.47 -5.21 -5.17
N VAL A 27 -6.17 -3.93 -5.30
CA VAL A 27 -6.14 -3.22 -6.59
C VAL A 27 -4.71 -3.16 -7.11
N LYS A 28 -4.49 -3.58 -8.37
CA LYS A 28 -3.20 -3.42 -9.07
C LYS A 28 -3.24 -2.16 -9.93
N VAL A 29 -2.22 -1.32 -9.83
CA VAL A 29 -2.13 -0.05 -10.56
C VAL A 29 -0.80 0.04 -11.31
N LEU A 30 -0.85 0.44 -12.58
CA LEU A 30 0.32 0.91 -13.32
C LEU A 30 0.49 2.41 -13.04
N MET A 31 1.68 2.81 -12.61
CA MET A 31 1.98 4.20 -12.28
C MET A 31 3.38 4.58 -12.76
N HIS A 32 3.60 5.89 -12.92
CA HIS A 32 4.89 6.41 -13.31
C HIS A 32 5.96 6.09 -12.25
N PRO A 33 7.18 5.67 -12.62
CA PRO A 33 8.23 5.31 -11.65
C PRO A 33 8.56 6.43 -10.65
N LYS A 34 8.53 7.69 -11.11
CA LYS A 34 8.72 8.87 -10.24
C LYS A 34 7.70 8.94 -9.11
N MET A 35 6.43 8.65 -9.40
CA MET A 35 5.35 8.66 -8.42
C MET A 35 5.56 7.56 -7.38
N LYS A 36 5.96 6.36 -7.81
CA LYS A 36 6.32 5.27 -6.89
C LYS A 36 7.44 5.65 -5.93
N ASN A 37 8.45 6.38 -6.41
CA ASN A 37 9.55 6.84 -5.56
C ASN A 37 9.10 7.90 -4.55
N GLN A 38 8.20 8.81 -4.95
CA GLN A 38 7.61 9.78 -4.03
C GLN A 38 6.79 9.08 -2.93
N LEU A 39 5.96 8.10 -3.31
CA LEU A 39 5.19 7.31 -2.35
C LEU A 39 6.09 6.52 -1.38
N LYS A 40 7.23 6.00 -1.85
CA LYS A 40 8.22 5.35 -0.98
C LYS A 40 8.80 6.30 0.06
N ALA A 41 9.23 7.49 -0.36
CA ALA A 41 9.79 8.49 0.54
C ALA A 41 8.77 8.89 1.63
N LEU A 42 7.52 9.12 1.24
CA LEU A 42 6.43 9.42 2.17
C LEU A 42 6.17 8.28 3.15
N ALA A 43 6.14 7.03 2.67
CA ALA A 43 5.94 5.86 3.52
C ALA A 43 7.08 5.69 4.54
N GLU A 44 8.33 5.95 4.13
CA GLU A 44 9.49 5.92 5.02
C GLU A 44 9.41 7.01 6.10
N GLU A 45 9.06 8.24 5.71
CA GLU A 45 8.89 9.37 6.63
C GLU A 45 7.79 9.10 7.67
N GLN A 46 6.65 8.57 7.22
CA GLN A 46 5.48 8.28 8.06
C GLN A 46 5.58 6.93 8.78
N LYS A 47 6.66 6.16 8.56
CA LYS A 47 6.88 4.81 9.09
C LYS A 47 5.71 3.85 8.80
N CYS A 48 5.12 3.96 7.61
CA CYS A 48 4.01 3.13 7.15
C CYS A 48 4.36 2.41 5.84
N SER A 49 3.41 1.70 5.23
CA SER A 49 3.58 1.09 3.91
C SER A 49 3.01 1.96 2.79
N ILE A 50 3.50 1.80 1.55
CA ILE A 50 2.93 2.49 0.38
C ILE A 50 1.41 2.29 0.27
N PRO A 51 0.86 1.06 0.44
CA PRO A 51 -0.58 0.87 0.47
C PRO A 51 -1.33 1.67 1.54
N ASP A 52 -0.69 2.02 2.66
CA ASP A 52 -1.30 2.83 3.70
C ASP A 52 -1.36 4.30 3.27
N VAL A 53 -0.27 4.83 2.73
CA VAL A 53 -0.25 6.18 2.13
C VAL A 53 -1.33 6.34 1.05
N ILE A 54 -1.46 5.34 0.17
CA ILE A 54 -2.46 5.36 -0.89
C ILE A 54 -3.88 5.33 -0.31
N ARG A 55 -4.13 4.49 0.70
CA ARG A 55 -5.44 4.38 1.36
C ARG A 55 -5.84 5.71 1.99
N ASP A 56 -4.95 6.29 2.79
CA ASP A 56 -5.22 7.57 3.45
C ASP A 56 -5.50 8.69 2.45
N ALA A 57 -4.81 8.69 1.29
CA ALA A 57 -5.05 9.66 0.22
C ALA A 57 -6.41 9.45 -0.46
N ILE A 58 -6.77 8.20 -0.75
CA ILE A 58 -8.08 7.86 -1.34
C ILE A 58 -9.21 8.18 -0.37
N ASP A 59 -9.08 7.82 0.91
CA ASP A 59 -10.08 8.08 1.93
C ASP A 59 -10.32 9.59 2.09
N LYS A 60 -9.26 10.39 2.12
CA LYS A 60 -9.38 11.87 2.12
C LYS A 60 -10.11 12.39 0.90
N TYR A 61 -9.72 11.94 -0.29
CA TYR A 61 -10.36 12.36 -1.54
C TYR A 61 -11.85 11.98 -1.60
N LEU A 62 -12.20 10.76 -1.20
CA LEU A 62 -13.60 10.31 -1.15
C LEU A 62 -14.41 11.09 -0.10
N ASN A 63 -13.82 11.39 1.05
CA ASN A 63 -14.47 12.19 2.08
C ASN A 63 -14.71 13.63 1.61
N GLU A 64 -13.76 14.24 0.90
CA GLU A 64 -13.91 15.57 0.31
C GLU A 64 -15.09 15.60 -0.68
N LEU A 65 -15.17 14.63 -1.60
CA LEU A 65 -16.30 14.51 -2.53
C LEU A 65 -17.65 14.37 -1.81
N ASN A 66 -17.72 13.52 -0.77
CA ASN A 66 -18.94 13.34 0.01
C ASN A 66 -19.34 14.60 0.79
N THR A 67 -18.40 15.46 1.16
CA THR A 67 -18.72 16.74 1.82
C THR A 67 -19.23 17.81 0.85
N GLU A 68 -18.84 17.75 -0.43
CA GLU A 68 -19.33 18.68 -1.46
C GLU A 68 -20.77 18.36 -1.89
N ASP A 69 -21.19 17.09 -1.86
CA ASP A 69 -22.55 16.66 -2.22
C ASP A 69 -23.62 16.93 -1.12
N VAL A 70 -23.20 17.37 0.08
CA VAL A 70 -24.11 17.64 1.22
C VAL A 70 -24.26 19.15 1.50
N SER A 71 -23.64 20.01 0.68
CA SER A 71 -23.66 21.47 0.85
C SER A 71 -24.61 22.18 -0.12
#